data_AF-A0A315B265-F1
#
_entry.id   AF-A0A315B265-F1
#
_cell.length_a   1.000
_cell.length_b   1.000
_cell.length_c   1.000
_cell.angle_alpha   90.00
_cell.angle_beta   90.00
_cell.angle_gamma   90.00
#
_symmetry.space_group_name_H-M   'P 1'
#
loop_
_entity.id
_entity.type
_entity.pdbx_description
1 polymer ?
#
loop_
_entity_poly.entity_id
_entity_poly.type
_entity_poly.pdbx_seq_one_letter_code
_entity_poly.pdbx_strand_id
1 'polypeptide(L)'
;MELFYLLCSILSTFLTSLTLSLLLPFNTLLRRFSSRAASSSSISLYGGTVWHERRRPVHHSFRYDVRYALIDLDHQPQGLPNHLSAEEARRIAGTNGRTLLLTIPQSVGYEQNPLSLYYCYDSDDQLLQKCIAEVTNTPWGERVTFVFNPNSDLVAKPLHVSPFMDMLGDWSIRANAPDDDLFVSISVQHPELGNYFTATLKAKRVSSSLVFDHALFFWLMPHKVAVWIYWHAFKLWWKNVSFVQHPRYTNPAYRKEALERDEKLQCRRAASLDKDKQHLQFEGSGQGCMASRKSEARFCTWRDAKWPWS
;
A
#
# COMPACT_ATOMS: atom_id res chain seq x y z
N MET A 1 -11.83 30.02 6.54
CA MET A 1 -12.74 28.89 6.80
C MET A 1 -12.00 27.55 6.84
N GLU A 2 -11.15 27.23 5.85
CA GLU A 2 -10.44 25.93 5.79
C GLU A 2 -9.43 25.69 6.94
N LEU A 3 -8.62 26.69 7.32
CA LEU A 3 -7.66 26.53 8.43
C LEU A 3 -8.37 26.28 9.76
N PHE A 4 -9.46 26.99 10.02
CA PHE A 4 -10.27 26.80 11.23
C PHE A 4 -10.91 25.41 11.25
N TYR A 5 -11.49 24.97 10.12
CA TYR A 5 -12.03 23.62 9.99
C TYR A 5 -10.96 22.55 10.25
N LEU A 6 -9.75 22.73 9.69
CA LEU A 6 -8.63 21.83 9.91
C LEU A 6 -8.21 21.77 11.38
N LEU A 7 -8.08 22.93 12.04
CA LEU A 7 -7.73 23.00 13.47
C LEU A 7 -8.80 22.35 14.35
N CYS A 8 -10.08 22.61 14.09
CA CYS A 8 -11.20 21.96 14.78
C CYS A 8 -11.20 20.45 14.54
N SER A 9 -10.90 20.01 13.32
CA SER A 9 -10.82 18.59 12.99
C SER A 9 -9.67 17.90 13.72
N ILE A 10 -8.47 18.50 13.73
CA ILE A 10 -7.31 18.01 14.50
C ILE A 10 -7.64 17.93 15.99
N LEU A 11 -8.24 18.98 16.55
CA LEU A 11 -8.61 19.02 17.97
C LEU A 11 -9.66 17.95 18.30
N SER A 12 -10.70 17.82 17.46
CA SER A 12 -11.74 16.79 17.61
C SER A 12 -11.14 15.39 17.54
N THR A 13 -10.31 15.10 16.54
CA THR A 13 -9.59 13.83 16.42
C THR A 13 -8.72 13.55 17.65
N PHE A 14 -7.98 14.54 18.14
CA PHE A 14 -7.15 14.40 19.33
C PHE A 14 -7.99 14.05 20.57
N LEU A 15 -9.09 14.78 20.81
CA LEU A 15 -9.99 14.53 21.95
C LEU A 15 -10.66 13.16 21.85
N THR A 16 -11.12 12.76 20.66
CA THR A 16 -11.70 11.44 20.41
C THR A 16 -10.66 10.34 20.69
N SER A 17 -9.45 10.48 20.16
CA SER A 17 -8.38 9.50 20.39
C SER A 17 -7.95 9.42 21.83
N LEU A 18 -7.81 10.55 22.52
CA LEU A 18 -7.50 10.59 23.95
C LEU A 18 -8.58 9.84 24.76
N THR A 19 -9.84 10.15 24.51
CA THR A 19 -10.98 9.53 25.21
C THR A 19 -11.02 8.02 24.97
N LEU A 20 -10.97 7.58 23.70
CA LEU A 20 -11.00 6.16 23.36
C LEU A 20 -9.76 5.40 23.85
N SER A 21 -8.59 6.06 23.86
CA SER A 21 -7.37 5.50 24.42
C SER A 21 -7.48 5.27 25.92
N LEU A 22 -8.05 6.21 26.68
CA LEU A 22 -8.25 6.07 28.11
C LEU A 22 -9.28 4.98 28.46
N LEU A 23 -10.30 4.79 27.62
CA LEU A 23 -11.32 3.75 27.79
C LEU A 23 -10.84 2.35 27.38
N LEU A 24 -9.79 2.25 26.57
CA LEU A 24 -9.34 1.00 25.96
C LEU A 24 -9.02 -0.10 27.00
N PRO A 25 -8.23 0.15 28.08
CA PRO A 25 -7.95 -0.88 29.08
C PRO A 25 -9.21 -1.39 29.78
N PHE A 26 -10.15 -0.50 30.13
CA PHE A 26 -11.42 -0.87 30.77
C PHE A 26 -12.26 -1.78 29.86
N ASN A 27 -12.37 -1.44 28.58
CA ASN A 27 -13.10 -2.25 27.59
C ASN A 27 -12.45 -3.64 27.39
N THR A 28 -11.12 -3.70 27.42
CA THR A 28 -10.40 -4.98 27.29
C THR A 28 -10.62 -5.89 28.49
N LEU A 29 -10.64 -5.32 29.71
CA LEU A 29 -10.96 -6.06 30.92
C LEU A 29 -12.38 -6.63 30.88
N LEU A 30 -13.37 -5.81 30.48
CA LEU A 30 -14.76 -6.26 30.32
C LEU A 30 -14.91 -7.40 29.30
N ARG A 31 -14.22 -7.31 28.16
CA ARG A 31 -14.22 -8.39 27.14
C ARG A 31 -13.61 -9.69 27.65
N ARG A 32 -12.57 -9.60 28.48
CA ARG A 32 -11.91 -10.76 29.08
C ARG A 32 -12.85 -11.56 30.00
N PHE A 33 -13.80 -10.90 30.64
CA PHE A 33 -14.83 -11.56 31.48
C PHE A 33 -16.02 -12.09 30.68
N SER A 34 -16.12 -11.79 29.38
CA SER A 34 -17.29 -12.09 28.55
C SER A 34 -17.02 -13.16 27.48
N SER A 35 -15.78 -13.63 27.30
CA SER A 35 -15.44 -14.46 26.14
C SER A 35 -16.01 -15.88 26.21
N ARG A 36 -17.07 -16.12 25.44
CA ARG A 36 -17.42 -17.42 24.85
C ARG A 36 -16.46 -17.67 23.68
N ALA A 37 -15.86 -18.85 23.63
CA ALA A 37 -14.92 -19.24 22.57
C ALA A 37 -15.63 -19.45 21.21
N ALA A 38 -15.08 -18.85 20.15
CA ALA A 38 -15.33 -19.18 18.73
C ALA A 38 -14.07 -18.74 17.95
N SER A 39 -13.19 -19.66 17.53
CA SER A 39 -13.16 -20.48 16.30
C SER A 39 -12.67 -19.73 15.04
N SER A 40 -11.63 -20.33 14.42
CA SER A 40 -10.80 -19.92 13.27
C SER A 40 -10.60 -18.41 13.05
N SER A 41 -9.46 -17.87 13.48
CA SER A 41 -9.15 -16.46 13.30
C SER A 41 -8.94 -16.11 11.82
N SER A 42 -9.94 -15.47 11.20
CA SER A 42 -9.86 -14.82 9.89
C SER A 42 -8.85 -13.66 9.84
N ILE A 43 -8.16 -13.38 10.94
CA ILE A 43 -7.20 -12.31 11.10
C ILE A 43 -5.90 -12.89 11.63
N SER A 44 -4.80 -12.62 10.93
CA SER A 44 -3.44 -12.83 11.41
C SER A 44 -2.77 -11.49 11.68
N LEU A 45 -1.97 -11.41 12.73
CA LEU A 45 -1.29 -10.17 13.12
C LEU A 45 0.17 -10.22 12.73
N TYR A 46 0.71 -9.09 12.28
CA TYR A 46 2.11 -8.95 11.93
C TYR A 46 2.74 -7.78 12.67
N GLY A 47 3.93 -8.00 13.22
CA GLY A 47 4.78 -6.97 13.82
C GLY A 47 6.07 -6.85 13.03
N GLY A 48 6.49 -5.62 12.72
CA GLY A 48 7.62 -5.42 11.82
C GLY A 48 8.15 -4.00 11.80
N THR A 49 8.94 -3.71 10.76
CA THR A 49 9.54 -2.41 10.52
C THR A 49 9.33 -1.97 9.08
N VAL A 50 9.09 -0.67 8.92
CA VAL A 50 9.22 0.00 7.63
C VAL A 50 10.54 0.75 7.62
N TRP A 51 11.32 0.57 6.57
CA TRP A 51 12.58 1.27 6.34
C TRP A 51 12.50 2.06 5.05
N HIS A 52 12.81 3.35 5.12
CA HIS A 52 12.89 4.26 3.99
C HIS A 52 14.33 4.74 3.81
N GLU A 53 14.79 4.76 2.57
CA GLU A 53 16.10 5.30 2.20
C GLU A 53 15.96 6.17 0.95
N ARG A 54 16.32 7.44 1.09
CA ARG A 54 16.58 8.37 0.01
C ARG A 54 18.08 8.52 -0.15
N ARG A 55 18.60 8.24 -1.35
CA ARG A 55 20.02 8.33 -1.70
C ARG A 55 20.40 9.66 -2.33
N ARG A 56 19.48 10.30 -3.06
CA ARG A 56 19.70 11.56 -3.80
C ARG A 56 18.49 12.49 -3.75
N PRO A 57 18.68 13.80 -4.00
CA PRO A 57 19.96 14.51 -4.06
C PRO A 57 20.61 14.65 -2.68
N VAL A 58 19.81 14.64 -1.60
CA VAL A 58 20.29 14.62 -0.21
C VAL A 58 19.96 13.28 0.42
N HIS A 59 20.97 12.65 1.04
CA HIS A 59 20.79 11.38 1.72
C HIS A 59 19.94 11.51 3.00
N HIS A 60 18.96 10.62 3.14
CA HIS A 60 18.10 10.53 4.32
C HIS A 60 17.54 9.11 4.46
N SER A 61 17.76 8.47 5.61
CA SER A 61 17.33 7.10 5.87
C SER A 61 16.76 6.99 7.26
N PHE A 62 15.69 6.21 7.42
CA PHE A 62 15.02 6.01 8.71
C PHE A 62 14.22 4.72 8.74
N ARG A 63 13.98 4.20 9.95
CA ARG A 63 13.19 3.01 10.20
C ARG A 63 12.24 3.25 11.37
N TYR A 64 11.05 2.67 11.30
CA TYR A 64 10.08 2.70 12.38
C TYR A 64 9.29 1.40 12.46
N ASP A 65 8.87 1.05 13.69
CA ASP A 65 8.07 -0.15 13.93
C ASP A 65 6.63 0.04 13.45
N VAL A 66 6.07 -1.03 12.92
CA VAL A 66 4.70 -1.10 12.40
C VAL A 66 4.01 -2.38 12.85
N ARG A 67 2.68 -2.32 12.89
CA ARG A 67 1.80 -3.45 13.15
C ARG A 67 0.74 -3.48 12.07
N TYR A 68 0.52 -4.65 11.48
CA TYR A 68 -0.46 -4.87 10.41
C TYR A 68 -1.41 -6.01 10.78
N ALA A 69 -2.64 -5.91 10.30
CA ALA A 69 -3.59 -7.02 10.23
C ALA A 69 -3.56 -7.60 8.82
N LEU A 70 -3.47 -8.92 8.72
CA LEU A 70 -3.75 -9.67 7.51
C LEU A 70 -5.14 -10.32 7.69
N ILE A 71 -6.11 -9.85 6.93
CA ILE A 71 -7.52 -10.21 7.05
C ILE A 71 -7.91 -11.06 5.85
N ASP A 72 -8.46 -12.24 6.10
CA ASP A 72 -9.10 -13.06 5.08
C ASP A 72 -10.46 -12.46 4.73
N LEU A 73 -10.55 -11.87 3.53
CA LEU A 73 -11.76 -11.14 3.10
C LEU A 73 -12.91 -12.08 2.75
N ASP A 74 -12.66 -13.36 2.50
CA ASP A 74 -13.71 -14.36 2.23
C ASP A 74 -14.50 -14.69 3.49
N HIS A 75 -13.90 -14.47 4.65
CA HIS A 75 -14.56 -14.56 5.94
C HIS A 75 -15.16 -13.21 6.40
N GLN A 76 -15.23 -12.22 5.52
CA GLN A 76 -15.82 -10.89 5.75
C GLN A 76 -16.90 -10.58 4.70
N PRO A 77 -18.05 -11.29 4.70
CA PRO A 77 -19.05 -11.20 3.62
C PRO A 77 -19.72 -9.84 3.49
N GLN A 78 -19.74 -9.02 4.55
CA GLN A 78 -20.25 -7.64 4.50
C GLN A 78 -19.22 -6.63 3.97
N GLY A 79 -18.00 -7.08 3.67
CA GLY A 79 -16.86 -6.22 3.34
C GLY A 79 -16.33 -5.46 4.55
N LEU A 80 -15.22 -4.76 4.34
CA LEU A 80 -14.65 -3.83 5.31
C LEU A 80 -14.89 -2.40 4.80
N PRO A 81 -15.33 -1.46 5.67
CA PRO A 81 -15.50 -0.08 5.28
C PRO A 81 -14.23 0.48 4.61
N ASN A 82 -14.41 1.25 3.54
CA ASN A 82 -13.35 1.87 2.76
C ASN A 82 -12.36 0.90 2.09
N HIS A 83 -12.56 -0.41 2.13
CA HIS A 83 -11.71 -1.39 1.45
C HIS A 83 -12.51 -2.17 0.38
N LEU A 84 -11.81 -2.74 -0.60
CA LEU A 84 -12.42 -3.66 -1.56
C LEU A 84 -12.96 -4.92 -0.84
N SER A 85 -14.09 -5.46 -1.30
CA SER A 85 -14.49 -6.82 -0.93
C SER A 85 -13.60 -7.87 -1.62
N ALA A 86 -13.72 -9.13 -1.21
CA ALA A 86 -13.04 -10.24 -1.89
C ALA A 86 -13.47 -10.35 -3.36
N GLU A 87 -14.75 -10.13 -3.67
CA GLU A 87 -15.28 -10.20 -5.05
C GLU A 87 -14.73 -9.07 -5.92
N GLU A 88 -14.72 -7.83 -5.41
CA GLU A 88 -14.12 -6.71 -6.16
C GLU A 88 -12.63 -6.93 -6.43
N ALA A 89 -11.89 -7.39 -5.43
CA ALA A 89 -10.46 -7.66 -5.57
C ALA A 89 -10.19 -8.74 -6.62
N ARG A 90 -10.94 -9.86 -6.60
CA ARG A 90 -10.89 -10.91 -7.61
C ARG A 90 -11.16 -10.39 -9.02
N ARG A 91 -12.23 -9.60 -9.18
CA ARG A 91 -12.61 -9.00 -10.46
C ARG A 91 -11.52 -8.08 -10.99
N ILE A 92 -10.95 -7.25 -10.13
CA ILE A 92 -9.87 -6.30 -10.49
C ILE A 92 -8.57 -7.04 -10.85
N ALA A 93 -8.21 -8.07 -10.08
CA ALA A 93 -6.98 -8.82 -10.28
C ALA A 93 -7.08 -9.87 -11.40
N GLY A 94 -8.29 -10.24 -11.82
CA GLY A 94 -8.52 -11.35 -12.76
C GLY A 94 -8.20 -12.71 -12.13
N THR A 95 -8.52 -12.88 -10.85
CA THR A 95 -8.21 -14.08 -10.05
C THR A 95 -9.47 -14.68 -9.44
N ASN A 96 -9.42 -15.96 -9.06
CA ASN A 96 -10.61 -16.71 -8.67
C ASN A 96 -10.50 -17.32 -7.26
N GLY A 97 -9.32 -17.26 -6.63
CA GLY A 97 -9.04 -17.83 -5.31
C GLY A 97 -9.24 -16.87 -4.16
N ARG A 98 -8.77 -17.26 -2.98
CA ARG A 98 -8.78 -16.49 -1.74
C ARG A 98 -8.19 -15.10 -1.90
N THR A 99 -8.76 -14.14 -1.18
CA THR A 99 -8.23 -12.77 -1.10
C THR A 99 -7.89 -12.39 0.33
N LEU A 100 -6.63 -12.03 0.56
CA LEU A 100 -6.16 -11.53 1.86
C LEU A 100 -5.86 -10.03 1.79
N LEU A 101 -6.26 -9.26 2.80
CA LEU A 101 -5.96 -7.83 2.94
C LEU A 101 -4.94 -7.61 4.05
N LEU A 102 -3.78 -7.04 3.71
CA LEU A 102 -2.83 -6.49 4.67
C LEU A 102 -3.08 -4.99 4.82
N THR A 103 -3.44 -4.54 6.02
CA THR A 103 -3.78 -3.14 6.32
C THR A 103 -3.41 -2.77 7.76
N ILE A 104 -3.30 -1.48 8.05
CA ILE A 104 -3.29 -0.95 9.42
C ILE A 104 -4.73 -0.53 9.74
N PRO A 105 -5.46 -1.25 10.61
CA PRO A 105 -6.82 -0.90 10.95
C PRO A 105 -6.91 0.46 11.66
N GLN A 106 -8.07 1.11 11.53
CA GLN A 106 -8.42 2.26 12.38
C GLN A 106 -8.26 1.89 13.86
N SER A 107 -7.66 2.79 14.64
CA SER A 107 -7.46 2.58 16.07
C SER A 107 -7.68 3.87 16.85
N VAL A 108 -8.36 3.76 18.00
CA VAL A 108 -8.79 4.87 18.87
C VAL A 108 -9.29 6.09 18.08
N GLY A 109 -10.19 5.86 17.12
CA GLY A 109 -10.84 6.94 16.37
C GLY A 109 -9.99 7.63 15.30
N TYR A 110 -8.81 7.08 14.97
CA TYR A 110 -7.93 7.63 13.93
C TYR A 110 -7.51 6.56 12.94
N GLU A 111 -7.38 6.97 11.69
CA GLU A 111 -6.92 6.14 10.58
C GLU A 111 -5.74 6.85 9.92
N GLN A 112 -4.70 6.09 9.59
CA GLN A 112 -3.56 6.53 8.81
C GLN A 112 -2.88 5.26 8.32
N ASN A 113 -3.14 4.91 7.06
CA ASN A 113 -2.55 3.76 6.41
C ASN A 113 -2.04 4.14 5.01
N PRO A 114 -0.72 4.38 4.84
CA PRO A 114 -0.16 4.75 3.55
C PRO A 114 -0.24 3.65 2.49
N LEU A 115 -0.33 2.38 2.89
CA LEU A 115 -0.32 1.22 1.99
C LEU A 115 -1.19 0.08 2.54
N SER A 116 -2.23 -0.29 1.79
CA SER A 116 -2.89 -1.59 1.90
C SER A 116 -2.46 -2.49 0.74
N LEU A 117 -2.31 -3.78 0.99
CA LEU A 117 -2.03 -4.79 -0.04
C LEU A 117 -3.11 -5.87 -0.02
N TYR A 118 -3.67 -6.16 -1.19
CA TYR A 118 -4.53 -7.32 -1.41
C TYR A 118 -3.70 -8.40 -2.08
N TYR A 119 -3.72 -9.61 -1.50
CA TYR A 119 -3.07 -10.80 -2.02
C TYR A 119 -4.13 -11.67 -2.67
N CYS A 120 -4.06 -11.84 -3.98
CA CYS A 120 -5.07 -12.50 -4.79
C CYS A 120 -4.51 -13.82 -5.33
N TYR A 121 -5.09 -14.93 -4.87
CA TYR A 121 -4.63 -16.28 -5.17
C TYR A 121 -5.37 -16.91 -6.36
N ASP A 122 -4.81 -17.98 -6.90
CA ASP A 122 -5.47 -18.86 -7.85
C ASP A 122 -6.56 -19.73 -7.22
N SER A 123 -7.38 -20.41 -8.03
CA SER A 123 -8.52 -21.20 -7.56
C SER A 123 -8.16 -22.28 -6.53
N ASP A 124 -6.91 -22.73 -6.51
CA ASP A 124 -6.44 -23.80 -5.62
C ASP A 124 -5.82 -23.25 -4.32
N ASP A 125 -5.80 -21.92 -4.16
CA ASP A 125 -5.21 -21.17 -3.05
C ASP A 125 -3.72 -21.44 -2.78
N GLN A 126 -3.03 -22.08 -3.73
CA GLN A 126 -1.63 -22.46 -3.61
C GLN A 126 -0.69 -21.36 -4.10
N LEU A 127 -1.08 -20.64 -5.16
CA LEU A 127 -0.20 -19.70 -5.83
C LEU A 127 -0.74 -18.28 -5.76
N LEU A 128 0.06 -17.39 -5.17
CA LEU A 128 -0.18 -15.95 -5.25
C LEU A 128 0.02 -15.48 -6.69
N GLN A 129 -1.06 -15.18 -7.40
CA GLN A 129 -1.00 -14.75 -8.80
C GLN A 129 -0.77 -13.25 -8.96
N LYS A 130 -1.50 -12.44 -8.18
CA LYS A 130 -1.53 -10.98 -8.29
C LYS A 130 -1.61 -10.33 -6.93
N CYS A 131 -1.13 -9.10 -6.87
CA CYS A 131 -1.41 -8.22 -5.76
C CYS A 131 -2.10 -6.95 -6.25
N ILE A 132 -2.90 -6.34 -5.38
CA ILE A 132 -3.42 -4.98 -5.58
C ILE A 132 -2.77 -4.10 -4.51
N ALA A 133 -2.14 -3.01 -4.92
CA ALA A 133 -1.66 -1.97 -4.03
C ALA A 133 -2.70 -0.85 -3.96
N GLU A 134 -3.05 -0.47 -2.74
CA GLU A 134 -3.84 0.72 -2.46
C GLU A 134 -2.96 1.69 -1.67
N VAL A 135 -2.60 2.81 -2.29
CA VAL A 135 -1.66 3.78 -1.75
C VAL A 135 -2.39 5.08 -1.47
N THR A 136 -2.32 5.56 -0.23
CA THR A 136 -2.90 6.85 0.19
C THR A 136 -1.78 7.86 0.36
N ASN A 137 -1.88 9.02 -0.29
CA ASN A 137 -0.93 10.12 -0.05
C ASN A 137 -1.39 11.03 1.11
N THR A 138 -0.42 11.39 1.94
CA THR A 138 -0.58 12.37 3.01
C THR A 138 0.34 13.55 2.69
N PRO A 139 -0.15 14.80 2.68
CA PRO A 139 -1.44 15.29 3.18
C PRO A 139 -2.44 15.68 2.08
N TRP A 140 -2.43 15.05 0.90
CA TRP A 140 -3.35 15.45 -0.18
C TRP A 140 -4.65 14.67 -0.21
N GLY A 141 -4.71 13.53 0.48
CA GLY A 141 -5.95 12.77 0.61
C GLY A 141 -6.39 12.19 -0.73
N GLU A 142 -5.46 11.69 -1.52
CA GLU A 142 -5.73 10.92 -2.72
C GLU A 142 -5.28 9.48 -2.49
N ARG A 143 -6.09 8.56 -2.99
CA ARG A 143 -5.83 7.13 -2.90
C ARG A 143 -5.86 6.54 -4.28
N VAL A 144 -4.79 5.84 -4.65
CA VAL A 144 -4.68 5.12 -5.90
C VAL A 144 -4.69 3.62 -5.66
N THR A 145 -5.41 2.89 -6.48
CA THR A 145 -5.50 1.43 -6.43
C THR A 145 -5.04 0.86 -7.76
N PHE A 146 -4.01 0.00 -7.76
CA PHE A 146 -3.50 -0.64 -8.98
C PHE A 146 -3.04 -2.08 -8.76
N VAL A 147 -3.16 -2.91 -9.81
CA VAL A 147 -2.72 -4.32 -9.80
C VAL A 147 -1.23 -4.41 -10.11
N PHE A 148 -0.49 -5.36 -9.52
CA PHE A 148 0.89 -5.67 -9.88
C PHE A 148 1.23 -7.17 -9.74
N ASN A 149 2.30 -7.61 -10.43
CA ASN A 149 2.86 -8.94 -10.25
C ASN A 149 3.74 -8.99 -8.98
N PRO A 150 3.43 -9.86 -8.00
CA PRO A 150 4.13 -9.91 -6.72
C PRO A 150 5.62 -10.22 -6.83
N ASN A 151 6.04 -11.06 -7.79
CA ASN A 151 7.44 -11.47 -7.95
C ASN A 151 8.34 -10.31 -8.38
N SER A 152 7.85 -9.49 -9.31
CA SER A 152 8.46 -8.22 -9.70
C SER A 152 7.59 -7.52 -10.73
N ASP A 153 7.32 -6.23 -10.50
CA ASP A 153 6.65 -5.40 -11.49
C ASP A 153 7.26 -4.00 -11.56
N LEU A 154 7.08 -3.36 -12.72
CA LEU A 154 7.40 -1.96 -12.94
C LEU A 154 6.10 -1.23 -13.26
N VAL A 155 5.80 -0.23 -12.44
CA VAL A 155 4.57 0.58 -12.53
C VAL A 155 4.98 2.03 -12.65
N ALA A 156 4.47 2.77 -13.64
CA ALA A 156 4.73 4.20 -13.73
C ALA A 156 4.16 4.88 -12.48
N LYS A 157 4.97 5.71 -11.78
CA LYS A 157 4.57 6.32 -10.50
C LYS A 157 3.20 7.02 -10.64
N PRO A 158 2.14 6.51 -9.97
CA PRO A 158 0.78 6.97 -10.23
C PRO A 158 0.30 8.03 -9.23
N LEU A 159 1.07 8.30 -8.18
CA LEU A 159 0.67 9.18 -7.08
C LEU A 159 1.84 10.02 -6.55
N HIS A 160 1.55 11.27 -6.21
CA HIS A 160 2.50 12.18 -5.57
C HIS A 160 2.49 11.92 -4.07
N VAL A 161 3.40 11.04 -3.62
CA VAL A 161 3.42 10.50 -2.25
C VAL A 161 4.23 11.33 -1.25
N SER A 162 5.01 12.33 -1.71
CA SER A 162 5.84 13.16 -0.83
C SER A 162 6.11 14.51 -1.49
N PRO A 163 6.08 15.63 -0.74
CA PRO A 163 6.43 16.95 -1.26
C PRO A 163 7.92 17.09 -1.63
N PHE A 164 8.74 16.06 -1.36
CA PHE A 164 10.16 16.05 -1.71
C PHE A 164 10.46 15.05 -2.84
N MET A 165 9.43 14.55 -3.54
CA MET A 165 9.57 13.58 -4.63
C MET A 165 8.59 13.91 -5.75
N ASP A 166 9.08 14.32 -6.92
CA ASP A 166 8.26 14.56 -8.12
C ASP A 166 7.49 13.32 -8.60
N MET A 167 6.68 13.49 -9.64
CA MET A 167 5.88 12.40 -10.25
C MET A 167 6.66 11.51 -11.22
N LEU A 168 7.95 11.78 -11.44
CA LEU A 168 8.74 11.06 -12.43
C LEU A 168 9.26 9.73 -11.88
N GLY A 169 9.60 8.86 -12.81
CA GLY A 169 10.15 7.54 -12.55
C GLY A 169 9.12 6.45 -12.37
N ASP A 170 9.65 5.23 -12.30
CA ASP A 170 8.89 3.99 -12.24
C ASP A 170 9.11 3.32 -10.88
N TRP A 171 8.04 2.75 -10.33
CA TRP A 171 8.07 1.95 -9.12
C TRP A 171 8.38 0.51 -9.48
N SER A 172 9.55 0.04 -9.07
CA SER A 172 9.86 -1.39 -9.01
C SER A 172 9.31 -1.94 -7.70
N ILE A 173 8.24 -2.73 -7.81
CA ILE A 173 7.50 -3.28 -6.68
C ILE A 173 7.63 -4.81 -6.62
N ARG A 174 7.77 -5.33 -5.41
CA ARG A 174 7.76 -6.77 -5.09
C ARG A 174 7.09 -7.00 -3.75
N ALA A 175 6.34 -8.09 -3.63
CA ALA A 175 5.81 -8.62 -2.38
C ALA A 175 5.89 -10.15 -2.38
N ASN A 176 6.23 -10.78 -1.25
CA ASN A 176 6.09 -12.23 -1.11
C ASN A 176 4.67 -12.59 -0.67
N ALA A 177 4.29 -13.85 -0.86
CA ALA A 177 3.09 -14.38 -0.22
C ALA A 177 3.24 -14.30 1.31
N PRO A 178 2.23 -13.80 2.04
CA PRO A 178 2.31 -13.64 3.49
C PRO A 178 2.28 -15.01 4.17
N ASP A 179 3.30 -15.31 4.97
CA ASP A 179 3.37 -16.53 5.79
C ASP A 179 3.92 -16.24 7.20
N ASP A 180 5.04 -16.81 7.63
CA ASP A 180 5.70 -16.40 8.87
C ASP A 180 6.45 -15.08 8.70
N ASP A 181 7.04 -14.88 7.53
CA ASP A 181 7.73 -13.66 7.14
C ASP A 181 6.96 -12.92 6.03
N LEU A 182 6.85 -11.60 6.17
CA LEU A 182 6.22 -10.71 5.22
C LEU A 182 7.22 -9.65 4.77
N PHE A 183 7.32 -9.48 3.46
CA PHE A 183 8.25 -8.57 2.80
C PHE A 183 7.57 -7.84 1.64
N VAL A 184 7.72 -6.51 1.64
CA VAL A 184 7.32 -5.65 0.53
C VAL A 184 8.48 -4.71 0.25
N SER A 185 8.79 -4.48 -1.03
CA SER A 185 9.80 -3.52 -1.45
C SER A 185 9.29 -2.68 -2.60
N ILE A 186 9.46 -1.37 -2.49
CA ILE A 186 9.19 -0.39 -3.53
C ILE A 186 10.44 0.45 -3.72
N SER A 187 11.04 0.43 -4.90
CA SER A 187 12.15 1.32 -5.26
C SER A 187 11.78 2.18 -6.46
N VAL A 188 12.20 3.44 -6.44
CA VAL A 188 11.90 4.40 -7.51
C VAL A 188 13.07 4.51 -8.46
N GLN A 189 12.86 4.14 -9.72
CA GLN A 189 13.81 4.33 -10.81
C GLN A 189 13.51 5.67 -11.50
N HIS A 190 14.24 6.71 -11.14
CA HIS A 190 14.10 8.04 -11.71
C HIS A 190 14.98 8.18 -12.97
N PRO A 191 14.49 8.82 -14.05
CA PRO A 191 15.28 9.01 -15.28
C PRO A 191 16.62 9.71 -15.04
N GLU A 192 16.66 10.69 -14.14
CA GLU A 192 17.90 11.46 -13.87
C GLU A 192 18.65 11.02 -12.61
N LEU A 193 17.93 10.53 -11.58
CA LEU A 193 18.51 10.26 -10.27
C LEU A 193 18.84 8.77 -10.07
N GLY A 194 18.40 7.91 -11.01
CA GLY A 194 18.49 6.46 -10.91
C GLY A 194 17.64 5.90 -9.76
N ASN A 195 18.09 4.81 -9.14
CA ASN A 195 17.46 4.23 -7.95
C ASN A 195 17.70 5.12 -6.72
N TYR A 196 16.96 6.22 -6.62
CA TYR A 196 17.21 7.25 -5.61
C TYR A 196 16.40 7.06 -4.33
N PHE A 197 15.35 6.26 -4.34
CA PHE A 197 14.51 6.02 -3.18
C PHE A 197 14.12 4.53 -3.07
N THR A 198 14.07 4.01 -1.85
CA THR A 198 13.59 2.67 -1.54
C THR A 198 12.82 2.68 -0.23
N ALA A 199 11.67 2.01 -0.22
CA ALA A 199 10.89 1.69 0.96
C ALA A 199 10.73 0.18 1.07
N THR A 200 10.98 -0.38 2.25
CA THR A 200 10.76 -1.81 2.51
C THR A 200 9.95 -2.01 3.78
N LEU A 201 8.96 -2.89 3.73
CA LEU A 201 8.30 -3.47 4.89
C LEU A 201 8.89 -4.85 5.14
N LYS A 202 9.33 -5.10 6.37
CA LYS A 202 9.71 -6.43 6.86
C LYS A 202 8.93 -6.70 8.14
N ALA A 203 8.08 -7.72 8.15
CA ALA A 203 7.28 -8.07 9.31
C ALA A 203 7.24 -9.58 9.53
N LYS A 204 6.98 -9.97 10.78
CA LYS A 204 6.80 -11.37 11.16
C LYS A 204 5.41 -11.59 11.73
N ARG A 205 4.85 -12.76 11.48
CA ARG A 205 3.61 -13.20 12.08
C ARG A 205 3.76 -13.22 13.60
N VAL A 206 2.81 -12.59 14.29
CA VAL A 206 2.72 -12.60 15.74
C VAL A 206 1.85 -13.78 16.15
N SER A 207 2.35 -14.61 17.06
CA SER A 207 1.58 -15.71 17.61
C SER A 207 0.29 -15.20 18.27
N SER A 208 -0.85 -15.81 17.94
CA SER A 208 -2.14 -15.45 18.52
C SER A 208 -2.17 -15.60 20.05
N SER A 209 -1.33 -16.48 20.62
CA SER A 209 -1.21 -16.64 22.08
C SER A 209 -0.60 -15.42 22.79
N LEU A 210 0.13 -14.57 22.07
CA LEU A 210 0.78 -13.38 22.61
C LEU A 210 -0.13 -12.14 22.56
N VAL A 211 -1.24 -12.21 21.84
CA VAL A 211 -2.15 -11.08 21.66
C VAL A 211 -3.53 -11.43 22.19
N PHE A 212 -3.84 -10.89 23.36
CA PHE A 212 -5.14 -11.10 24.00
C PHE A 212 -6.25 -10.20 23.45
N ASP A 213 -5.90 -9.04 22.89
CA ASP A 213 -6.87 -8.08 22.34
C ASP A 213 -6.25 -7.30 21.16
N HIS A 214 -6.92 -7.33 20.01
CA HIS A 214 -6.45 -6.66 18.79
C HIS A 214 -6.44 -5.13 18.94
N ALA A 215 -7.37 -4.55 19.70
CA ALA A 215 -7.44 -3.10 19.87
C ALA A 215 -6.26 -2.58 20.70
N LEU A 216 -5.82 -3.31 21.74
CA LEU A 216 -4.56 -3.02 22.43
C LEU A 216 -3.33 -3.24 21.57
N PHE A 217 -3.34 -4.25 20.70
CA PHE A 217 -2.24 -4.50 19.77
C PHE A 217 -2.00 -3.32 18.83
N PHE A 218 -3.06 -2.74 18.25
CA PHE A 218 -2.93 -1.57 17.37
C PHE A 218 -2.82 -0.26 18.16
N TRP A 219 -3.66 -0.03 19.17
CA TRP A 219 -3.70 1.17 20.03
C TRP A 219 -3.42 2.52 19.31
N LEU A 220 -2.18 3.04 19.35
CA LEU A 220 -1.78 4.29 18.71
C LEU A 220 -1.01 4.09 17.40
N MET A 221 -1.10 2.92 16.78
CA MET A 221 -0.32 2.57 15.58
C MET A 221 -0.57 3.56 14.43
N PRO A 222 -1.82 3.89 14.04
CA PRO A 222 -2.06 4.90 13.00
C PRO A 222 -1.44 6.27 13.35
N HIS A 223 -1.56 6.72 14.60
CA HIS A 223 -0.94 7.98 15.06
C HIS A 223 0.58 7.95 14.94
N LYS A 224 1.22 6.84 15.33
CA LYS A 224 2.67 6.66 15.19
C LYS A 224 3.08 6.80 13.71
N VAL A 225 2.33 6.20 12.78
CA VAL A 225 2.60 6.35 11.35
C VAL A 225 2.51 7.81 10.91
N ALA A 226 1.45 8.52 11.30
CA ALA A 226 1.29 9.94 10.97
C ALA A 226 2.44 10.80 11.51
N VAL A 227 2.81 10.62 12.78
CA VAL A 227 3.94 11.33 13.41
C VAL A 227 5.23 11.09 12.63
N TRP A 228 5.54 9.84 12.25
CA TRP A 228 6.74 9.53 11.47
C TRP A 228 6.73 10.18 10.08
N ILE A 229 5.60 10.20 9.38
CA ILE A 229 5.45 10.87 8.08
C ILE A 229 5.79 12.37 8.20
N TYR A 230 5.13 13.08 9.12
CA TYR A 230 5.31 14.52 9.28
C TYR A 230 6.71 14.86 9.84
N TRP A 231 7.24 14.06 10.77
CA TRP A 231 8.58 14.27 11.33
C TRP A 231 9.67 14.14 10.28
N HIS A 232 9.60 13.15 9.40
CA HIS A 232 10.58 12.98 8.34
C HIS A 232 10.42 13.98 7.19
N ALA A 233 9.18 14.41 6.90
CA ALA A 233 8.95 15.54 6.00
C ALA A 233 9.62 16.82 6.54
N PHE A 234 9.44 17.13 7.83
CA PHE A 234 10.09 18.27 8.48
C PHE A 234 11.62 18.17 8.44
N LYS A 235 12.20 16.99 8.72
CA LYS A 235 13.65 16.78 8.61
C LYS A 235 14.20 16.97 7.20
N LEU A 236 13.46 16.59 6.15
CA LEU A 236 13.86 16.81 4.76
C LEU A 236 13.80 18.29 4.39
N TRP A 237 12.75 18.99 4.82
CA TRP A 237 12.66 20.44 4.69
C TRP A 237 13.83 21.15 5.38
N TRP A 238 14.17 20.75 6.61
CA TRP A 238 15.32 21.28 7.35
C TRP A 238 16.66 21.01 6.65
N LYS A 239 16.76 19.88 5.92
CA LYS A 239 17.91 19.55 5.07
C LYS A 239 17.91 20.28 3.72
N ASN A 240 17.01 21.25 3.53
CA ASN A 240 16.86 22.05 2.32
C ASN A 240 16.62 21.22 1.04
N VAL A 241 15.87 20.11 1.17
CA VAL A 241 15.42 19.36 -0.01
C VAL A 241 14.31 20.13 -0.70
N SER A 242 14.42 20.30 -2.02
CA SER A 242 13.45 21.06 -2.82
C SER A 242 12.03 20.55 -2.64
N PHE A 243 11.13 21.48 -2.33
CA PHE A 243 9.69 21.22 -2.26
C PHE A 243 9.12 21.19 -3.68
N VAL A 244 8.31 20.17 -3.97
CA VAL A 244 7.57 19.99 -5.22
C VAL A 244 6.08 20.11 -4.91
N GLN A 245 5.42 21.07 -5.56
CA GLN A 245 3.98 21.26 -5.38
C GLN A 245 3.21 20.08 -5.98
N HIS A 246 2.11 19.71 -5.31
CA HIS A 246 1.26 18.65 -5.81
C HIS A 246 0.67 18.99 -7.19
N PRO A 247 0.75 18.06 -8.16
CA PRO A 247 0.37 18.34 -9.55
C PRO A 247 -1.12 18.72 -9.71
N ARG A 248 -2.00 18.32 -8.79
CA ARG A 248 -3.43 18.72 -8.81
C ARG A 248 -3.65 20.24 -8.92
N TYR A 249 -2.68 21.05 -8.48
CA TYR A 249 -2.79 22.52 -8.51
C TYR A 249 -2.24 23.16 -9.79
N THR A 250 -1.45 22.43 -10.57
CA THR A 250 -0.72 22.97 -11.74
C THR A 250 -1.02 22.22 -13.02
N ASN A 251 -1.38 20.94 -12.95
CA ASN A 251 -1.68 20.07 -14.08
C ASN A 251 -2.88 19.15 -13.77
N PRO A 252 -4.10 19.50 -14.20
CA PRO A 252 -5.28 18.65 -14.05
C PRO A 252 -5.19 17.29 -14.78
N ALA A 253 -4.34 17.17 -15.81
CA ALA A 253 -4.19 15.95 -16.61
C ALA A 253 -3.21 14.93 -15.99
N TYR A 254 -2.59 15.21 -14.84
CA TYR A 254 -1.51 14.39 -14.27
C TYR A 254 -1.88 12.91 -14.07
N ARG A 255 -3.16 12.61 -13.74
CA ARG A 255 -3.66 11.22 -13.59
C ARG A 255 -3.68 10.50 -14.94
N LYS A 256 -4.16 11.17 -15.99
CA LYS A 256 -4.18 10.64 -17.36
C LYS A 256 -2.77 10.41 -17.89
N GLU A 257 -1.87 11.36 -17.67
CA GLU A 257 -0.45 11.22 -18.03
C GLU A 257 0.22 10.05 -17.30
N ALA A 258 -0.15 9.78 -16.04
CA ALA A 258 0.34 8.60 -15.32
C ALA A 258 -0.13 7.29 -15.97
N LEU A 259 -1.40 7.20 -16.40
CA LEU A 259 -1.92 6.04 -17.12
C LEU A 259 -1.22 5.84 -18.47
N GLU A 260 -1.06 6.91 -19.25
CA GLU A 260 -0.37 6.84 -20.55
C GLU A 260 1.10 6.42 -20.41
N ARG A 261 1.77 6.84 -19.33
CA ARG A 261 3.13 6.37 -19.01
C ARG A 261 3.16 4.88 -18.67
N ASP A 262 2.20 4.40 -17.87
CA ASP A 262 2.14 2.98 -17.50
C ASP A 262 1.83 2.10 -18.71
N GLU A 263 0.93 2.52 -19.60
CA GLU A 263 0.62 1.82 -20.85
C GLU A 263 1.86 1.72 -21.75
N LYS A 264 2.60 2.82 -21.92
CA LYS A 264 3.87 2.82 -22.67
C LYS A 264 4.91 1.89 -22.05
N LEU A 265 4.99 1.85 -20.71
CA LEU A 265 5.90 0.97 -19.97
C LEU A 265 5.58 -0.50 -20.22
N GLN A 266 4.29 -0.87 -20.22
CA GLN A 266 3.83 -2.22 -20.51
C GLN A 266 4.09 -2.65 -21.95
N CYS A 267 3.78 -1.79 -22.92
CA CYS A 267 4.05 -2.05 -24.33
C CYS A 267 5.54 -2.32 -24.59
N ARG A 268 6.43 -1.53 -23.97
CA ARG A 268 7.88 -1.76 -24.06
C ARG A 268 8.30 -3.11 -23.48
N ARG A 269 7.72 -3.51 -22.34
CA ARG A 269 8.02 -4.79 -21.68
C ARG A 269 7.52 -5.98 -22.49
N ALA A 270 6.33 -5.88 -23.09
CA ALA A 270 5.82 -6.90 -24.00
C ALA A 270 6.75 -7.07 -25.21
N ALA A 271 7.18 -5.95 -25.83
CA ALA A 271 8.10 -5.98 -26.95
C ALA A 271 9.49 -6.56 -26.59
N SER A 272 10.02 -6.29 -25.38
CA SER A 272 11.28 -6.90 -24.94
C SER A 272 11.15 -8.42 -24.72
N LEU A 273 10.05 -8.87 -24.11
CA LEU A 273 9.79 -10.29 -23.90
C LEU A 273 9.65 -11.06 -25.22
N ASP A 274 9.04 -10.44 -26.24
CA ASP A 274 8.95 -11.03 -27.57
C ASP A 274 10.32 -11.11 -28.26
N LYS A 275 11.18 -10.10 -28.11
CA LYS A 275 12.56 -10.14 -28.61
C LYS A 275 13.38 -11.23 -27.94
N ASP A 276 13.30 -11.35 -26.61
CA ASP A 276 14.02 -12.39 -25.87
C ASP A 276 13.56 -13.80 -26.28
N LYS A 277 12.25 -13.99 -26.51
CA LYS A 277 11.71 -15.25 -27.05
C LYS A 277 12.17 -15.53 -28.47
N GLN A 278 12.22 -14.53 -29.34
CA GLN A 278 12.74 -14.69 -30.71
C GLN A 278 14.24 -15.01 -30.72
N HIS A 279 15.01 -14.47 -29.77
CA HIS A 279 16.44 -14.79 -29.62
C HIS A 279 16.67 -16.21 -29.07
N LEU A 280 15.76 -16.72 -28.23
CA LEU A 280 15.76 -18.10 -27.74
C LEU A 280 15.20 -19.12 -28.77
N GLN A 281 14.46 -18.67 -29.78
CA GLN A 281 13.90 -19.49 -30.85
C GLN A 281 14.81 -19.59 -32.10
N PHE A 282 16.08 -19.16 -32.03
CA PHE A 282 17.03 -19.33 -33.14
C PHE A 282 17.69 -20.72 -33.23
N GLU A 283 17.17 -21.71 -32.48
CA GLU A 283 17.37 -23.15 -32.75
C GLU A 283 16.00 -23.84 -32.91
N GLY A 284 15.39 -23.72 -34.08
CA GLY A 284 14.16 -24.46 -34.42
C GLY A 284 13.28 -23.73 -35.41
N SER A 285 13.19 -24.28 -36.62
CA SER A 285 12.44 -23.73 -37.75
C SER A 285 10.94 -23.48 -37.46
N GLY A 286 10.45 -22.34 -37.93
CA GLY A 286 9.23 -22.29 -38.73
C GLY A 286 7.91 -21.94 -38.03
N GLN A 287 7.42 -20.75 -38.40
CA GLN A 287 6.01 -20.41 -38.66
C GLN A 287 5.03 -20.19 -37.49
N GLY A 288 4.54 -18.95 -37.43
CA GLY A 288 3.18 -18.63 -37.03
C GLY A 288 3.02 -17.99 -35.65
N CYS A 289 2.69 -16.69 -35.64
CA CYS A 289 1.49 -16.12 -35.00
C CYS A 289 1.75 -14.64 -34.65
N MET A 290 1.51 -13.72 -35.59
CA MET A 290 1.27 -12.31 -35.24
C MET A 290 -0.15 -12.19 -34.66
N ALA A 291 -0.32 -12.62 -33.42
CA ALA A 291 -1.43 -12.17 -32.61
C ALA A 291 -0.94 -10.94 -31.83
N SER A 292 -1.32 -9.75 -32.31
CA SER A 292 -1.31 -8.51 -31.55
C SER A 292 -2.13 -8.73 -30.27
N ARG A 293 -1.48 -9.20 -29.20
CA ARG A 293 -2.02 -9.09 -27.85
C ARG A 293 -2.00 -7.60 -27.53
N LYS A 294 -3.12 -6.92 -27.74
CA LYS A 294 -3.40 -5.69 -27.00
C LYS A 294 -3.14 -6.04 -25.54
N SER A 295 -2.05 -5.50 -24.98
CA SER A 295 -1.80 -5.60 -23.55
C SER A 295 -3.02 -4.97 -22.89
N GLU A 296 -3.86 -5.78 -22.23
CA GLU A 296 -4.94 -5.22 -21.42
C GLU A 296 -4.31 -4.23 -20.44
N ALA A 297 -4.76 -2.98 -20.48
CA ALA A 297 -4.19 -1.94 -19.65
C ALA A 297 -4.35 -2.35 -18.18
N ARG A 298 -3.28 -2.20 -17.39
CA ARG A 298 -3.32 -2.45 -15.94
C ARG A 298 -4.41 -1.60 -15.31
N PHE A 299 -5.23 -2.24 -14.47
CA PHE A 299 -6.20 -1.53 -13.66
C PHE A 299 -5.49 -0.52 -12.75
N CYS A 300 -5.87 0.75 -12.84
CA CYS A 300 -5.40 1.84 -11.98
C CYS A 300 -6.51 2.88 -11.83
N THR A 301 -6.95 3.15 -10.60
CA THR A 301 -8.03 4.10 -10.31
C THR A 301 -7.68 5.00 -9.13
N TRP A 302 -8.24 6.22 -9.11
CA TRP A 302 -8.05 7.21 -8.04
C TRP A 302 -9.38 7.50 -7.36
N ARG A 303 -9.34 7.69 -6.05
CA ARG A 303 -10.43 8.21 -5.22
C ARG A 303 -9.88 9.17 -4.18
N ASP A 304 -10.75 10.03 -3.66
CA ASP A 304 -10.36 10.91 -2.56
C ASP A 304 -10.44 10.15 -1.24
N ALA A 305 -9.41 10.31 -0.41
CA ALA A 305 -9.36 9.86 0.96
C ALA A 305 -9.78 11.03 1.87
N LYS A 306 -10.76 10.79 2.74
CA LYS A 306 -11.31 11.80 3.63
C LYS A 306 -10.35 12.03 4.79
N TRP A 307 -10.18 13.25 5.28
CA TRP A 307 -9.47 13.47 6.54
C TRP A 307 -10.12 12.61 7.66
N PRO A 308 -9.36 11.83 8.45
CA PRO A 308 -7.90 11.83 8.64
C PRO A 308 -7.08 10.94 7.69
N TRP A 309 -7.33 11.04 6.38
CA TRP A 309 -6.70 10.26 5.31
C TRP A 309 -7.20 8.80 5.24
N SER A 310 -8.50 8.61 5.50
CA SER A 310 -9.29 7.37 5.40
C SER A 310 -10.00 7.17 4.07
#